data_AF-A0A345LV40-F1
#
_entry.id   AF-A0A345LV40-F1
#
_cell.length_a   1.000
_cell.length_b   1.000
_cell.length_c   1.000
_cell.angle_alpha   90.00
_cell.angle_beta   90.00
_cell.angle_gamma   90.00
#
_symmetry.space_group_name_H-M   'P 1'
#
loop_
_entity.id
_entity.type
_entity.pdbx_description
1 polymer ?
#
loop_
_entity_poly.entity_id
_entity_poly.type
_entity_poly.pdbx_seq_one_letter_code
_entity_poly.pdbx_strand_id
1 'polypeptide(L)'
;MTNIQLLLLATNNIKNNTELSHSQESYVYQFYYANIVGHFDSIQKFLTVFKQQTSATLDTSQQLTEQRQQIYSTVEYYLGIAEKRYIERKKILAN
;
A
#
# COMPACT_ATOMS: atom_id res chain seq x y z
N MET A 1 0.25 -4.38 10.11
CA MET A 1 -0.72 -4.01 9.06
C MET A 1 -0.96 -5.23 8.16
N THR A 2 -2.19 -5.55 7.77
CA THR A 2 -2.55 -6.58 6.79
C THR A 2 -2.97 -5.96 5.46
N ASN A 3 -3.21 -6.76 4.41
CA ASN A 3 -3.70 -6.27 3.12
C ASN A 3 -5.02 -5.50 3.25
N ILE A 4 -5.95 -5.99 4.08
CA ILE A 4 -7.21 -5.30 4.36
C ILE A 4 -6.97 -3.99 5.10
N GLN A 5 -6.03 -3.95 6.07
CA GLN A 5 -5.72 -2.70 6.77
C GLN A 5 -5.06 -1.66 5.84
N LEU A 6 -4.21 -2.09 4.90
CA LEU A 6 -3.63 -1.21 3.88
C LEU A 6 -4.71 -0.68 2.92
N LEU A 7 -5.67 -1.53 2.53
CA LEU A 7 -6.82 -1.13 1.72
C LEU A 7 -7.67 -0.08 2.44
N LEU A 8 -8.04 -0.34 3.70
CA LEU A 8 -8.83 0.57 4.53
C LEU A 8 -8.12 1.90 4.76
N LEU A 9 -6.79 1.89 4.92
CA LEU A 9 -6.00 3.10 5.01
C LEU A 9 -6.16 3.97 3.76
N ALA A 10 -6.00 3.39 2.56
CA ALA A 10 -6.16 4.11 1.31
C ALA A 10 -7.59 4.67 1.13
N THR A 11 -8.60 3.84 1.40
CA THR A 11 -10.01 4.26 1.34
C THR A 11 -10.31 5.41 2.28
N ASN A 12 -9.84 5.35 3.53
CA ASN A 12 -10.06 6.41 4.52
C ASN A 12 -9.36 7.71 4.13
N ASN A 13 -8.13 7.62 3.63
CA ASN A 13 -7.36 8.78 3.22
C ASN A 13 -7.98 9.46 1.98
N ILE A 14 -8.48 8.68 1.01
CA ILE A 14 -9.26 9.21 -0.12
C ILE A 14 -10.51 9.92 0.37
N LYS A 15 -11.29 9.29 1.25
CA LYS A 15 -12.52 9.85 1.80
C LYS A 15 -12.29 11.17 2.53
N ASN A 16 -11.19 11.27 3.28
CA ASN A 16 -10.84 12.46 4.05
C ASN A 16 -10.02 13.48 3.26
N ASN A 17 -9.64 13.17 2.02
CA ASN A 17 -8.72 13.96 1.21
C ASN A 17 -7.40 14.28 1.94
N THR A 18 -6.79 13.26 2.54
CA THR A 18 -5.57 13.39 3.35
C THR A 18 -4.42 12.55 2.78
N GLU A 19 -3.21 13.09 2.85
CA GLU A 19 -1.97 12.33 2.58
C GLU A 19 -1.62 11.39 3.75
N LEU A 20 -0.59 10.55 3.57
CA LEU A 20 -0.07 9.74 4.66
C LEU A 20 0.53 10.63 5.75
N SER A 21 0.09 10.45 6.99
CA SER A 21 0.81 11.00 8.13
C SER A 21 2.12 10.23 8.38
N HIS A 22 3.05 10.83 9.12
CA HIS A 22 4.33 10.17 9.46
C HIS A 22 4.16 8.81 10.17
N SER A 23 3.12 8.65 11.00
CA SER A 23 2.83 7.37 11.64
C SER A 23 2.32 6.35 10.63
N GLN A 24 1.43 6.76 9.71
CA GLN A 24 0.94 5.91 8.63
C GLN A 24 2.07 5.49 7.69
N GLU A 25 2.95 6.40 7.27
CA GLU A 25 4.15 6.07 6.48
C GLU A 25 5.04 5.02 7.16
N SER A 26 5.19 5.11 8.48
CA SER A 26 5.98 4.15 9.26
C SER A 26 5.33 2.77 9.27
N TYR A 27 4.00 2.69 9.39
CA TYR A 27 3.29 1.41 9.30
C TYR A 27 3.30 0.82 7.88
N VAL A 28 3.16 1.66 6.85
CA VAL A 28 3.28 1.23 5.44
C VAL A 28 4.70 0.72 5.16
N TYR A 29 5.73 1.37 5.69
CA TYR A 29 7.10 0.90 5.58
C TYR A 29 7.32 -0.47 6.24
N GLN A 30 6.81 -0.66 7.46
CA GLN A 30 6.87 -1.96 8.14
C GLN A 30 6.12 -3.04 7.34
N PHE A 31 4.96 -2.69 6.79
CA PHE A 31 4.19 -3.58 5.92
C PHE A 31 5.00 -4.00 4.68
N TYR A 32 5.56 -3.02 3.96
CA TYR A 32 6.38 -3.22 2.77
C TYR A 32 7.56 -4.15 3.06
N TYR A 33 8.30 -3.87 4.14
CA TYR A 33 9.46 -4.67 4.53
C TYR A 33 9.07 -6.12 4.87
N ALA A 34 7.97 -6.32 5.60
CA ALA A 34 7.57 -7.65 6.04
C ALA A 34 6.92 -8.51 4.95
N ASN A 35 6.22 -7.90 3.99
CA ASN A 35 5.35 -8.63 3.05
C ASN A 35 5.78 -8.54 1.58
N ILE A 36 6.65 -7.59 1.23
CA ILE A 36 7.05 -7.35 -0.17
C ILE A 36 8.53 -7.66 -0.36
N VAL A 37 9.39 -7.07 0.47
CA VAL A 37 10.83 -7.32 0.41
C VAL A 37 11.12 -8.81 0.57
N GLY A 38 11.87 -9.38 -0.38
CA GLY A 38 12.25 -10.80 -0.38
C GLY A 38 11.15 -11.78 -0.76
N HIS A 39 9.91 -11.32 -0.96
CA HIS A 39 8.75 -12.16 -1.32
C HIS A 39 8.24 -11.87 -2.74
N PHE A 40 8.44 -10.64 -3.22
CA PHE A 40 8.03 -10.20 -4.55
C PHE A 40 9.16 -9.44 -5.23
N ASP A 41 9.32 -9.63 -6.54
CA ASP A 41 10.35 -8.91 -7.31
C ASP A 41 9.99 -7.43 -7.53
N SER A 42 8.72 -7.07 -7.42
CA SER A 42 8.26 -5.68 -7.57
C SER A 42 6.91 -5.42 -6.89
N ILE A 43 6.62 -4.14 -6.64
CA ILE A 43 5.31 -3.68 -6.16
C ILE A 43 4.19 -4.13 -7.10
N GLN A 44 4.40 -4.12 -8.42
CA GLN A 44 3.38 -4.51 -9.40
C GLN A 44 2.99 -5.98 -9.27
N LYS A 45 3.96 -6.88 -9.04
CA LYS A 45 3.68 -8.30 -8.79
C LYS A 45 2.88 -8.49 -7.51
N PHE A 46 3.26 -7.78 -6.45
CA PHE A 46 2.49 -7.76 -5.20
C PHE A 46 1.07 -7.25 -5.43
N LEU A 47 0.89 -6.15 -6.18
CA LEU A 47 -0.42 -5.55 -6.43
C LEU A 47 -1.37 -6.49 -7.17
N THR A 48 -0.89 -7.36 -8.05
CA THR A 48 -1.73 -8.39 -8.67
C THR A 48 -2.36 -9.31 -7.62
N VAL A 49 -1.56 -9.79 -6.66
CA VAL A 49 -2.05 -10.64 -5.55
C VAL A 49 -2.94 -9.85 -4.60
N PHE A 50 -2.53 -8.62 -4.25
CA PHE A 50 -3.29 -7.73 -3.38
C PHE A 50 -4.71 -7.49 -3.94
N LYS A 51 -4.83 -7.18 -5.24
CA LYS A 51 -6.11 -6.96 -5.92
C LYS A 51 -7.02 -8.19 -5.86
N GLN A 52 -6.47 -9.38 -6.07
CA GLN A 52 -7.23 -10.64 -5.98
C GLN A 52 -7.78 -10.87 -4.56
N GLN A 53 -6.99 -10.53 -3.54
CA GLN A 53 -7.38 -10.75 -2.15
C GLN A 53 -8.34 -9.69 -1.60
N THR A 54 -8.39 -8.51 -2.23
CA THR A 54 -9.15 -7.35 -1.72
C THR A 54 -10.34 -6.95 -2.59
N SER A 55 -10.48 -7.49 -3.81
CA SER A 55 -11.55 -7.14 -4.73
C SER A 55 -12.94 -7.32 -4.11
N ALA A 56 -13.17 -8.46 -3.46
CA ALA A 56 -14.45 -8.75 -2.81
C ALA A 56 -14.83 -7.73 -1.73
N THR A 57 -13.85 -7.11 -1.06
CA THR A 57 -14.11 -6.04 -0.09
C THR A 57 -14.61 -4.77 -0.77
N LEU A 58 -14.08 -4.42 -1.94
CA LEU A 58 -14.50 -3.25 -2.69
C LEU A 58 -15.86 -3.43 -3.37
N ASP A 59 -16.23 -4.67 -3.67
CA ASP A 59 -17.51 -5.02 -4.28
C ASP A 59 -18.70 -4.87 -3.32
N THR A 60 -18.43 -4.69 -2.02
CA THR A 60 -19.48 -4.53 -1.00
C THR A 60 -20.19 -3.19 -1.05
N SER A 61 -19.65 -2.19 -1.76
CA SER A 61 -20.33 -0.91 -1.96
C SER A 61 -20.10 -0.35 -3.36
N GLN A 62 -21.15 0.28 -3.91
CA GLN A 62 -21.08 0.93 -5.22
C GLN A 62 -20.01 2.03 -5.23
N GLN A 63 -19.93 2.83 -4.17
CA GLN A 63 -18.93 3.88 -4.02
C GLN A 63 -17.49 3.33 -4.07
N LEU A 64 -17.21 2.24 -3.35
CA LEU A 64 -15.87 1.63 -3.34
C LEU A 64 -15.55 0.95 -4.67
N THR A 65 -16.55 0.41 -5.34
CA THR A 65 -16.42 -0.15 -6.68
C THR A 65 -16.04 0.93 -7.69
N GLU A 66 -16.71 2.08 -7.66
CA GLU A 66 -16.40 3.24 -8.52
C GLU A 66 -15.01 3.82 -8.24
N GLN A 67 -14.60 3.85 -6.97
CA GLN A 67 -13.27 4.35 -6.56
C GLN A 67 -12.15 3.31 -6.65
N ARG A 68 -12.44 2.08 -7.08
CA ARG A 68 -11.50 0.95 -7.04
C ARG A 68 -10.13 1.27 -7.65
N GLN A 69 -10.12 1.87 -8.83
CA GLN A 69 -8.87 2.21 -9.51
C GLN A 69 -8.07 3.24 -8.71
N GLN A 70 -8.73 4.28 -8.20
CA GLN A 70 -8.12 5.29 -7.35
C GLN A 70 -7.53 4.66 -6.08
N ILE A 71 -8.29 3.79 -5.41
CA ILE A 71 -7.84 3.08 -4.20
C ILE A 71 -6.56 2.28 -4.48
N TYR A 72 -6.53 1.49 -5.56
CA TYR A 72 -5.33 0.72 -5.88
C TYR A 72 -4.14 1.57 -6.29
N SER A 73 -4.36 2.68 -7.01
CA SER A 73 -3.29 3.63 -7.32
C SER A 73 -2.76 4.33 -6.06
N THR A 74 -3.62 4.63 -5.09
CA THR A 74 -3.20 5.17 -3.79
C THR A 74 -2.40 4.15 -2.99
N VAL A 75 -2.79 2.87 -2.98
CA VAL A 75 -1.98 1.80 -2.36
C VAL A 75 -0.62 1.69 -3.04
N GLU A 76 -0.56 1.67 -4.38
CA GLU A 76 0.70 1.64 -5.12
C GLU A 76 1.62 2.82 -4.74
N TYR A 77 1.06 4.03 -4.68
CA TYR A 77 1.78 5.23 -4.26
C TYR A 77 2.37 5.09 -2.85
N TYR A 78 1.59 4.59 -1.89
CA TYR A 78 2.06 4.35 -0.51
C TYR A 78 3.22 3.36 -0.47
N LEU A 79 3.14 2.28 -1.24
CA LEU A 79 4.22 1.30 -1.34
C LEU A 79 5.46 1.89 -2.02
N GLY A 80 5.30 2.79 -3.00
CA GLY A 80 6.41 3.50 -3.63
C GLY A 80 7.19 4.39 -2.65
N ILE A 81 6.50 5.08 -1.72
CA ILE A 81 7.15 5.83 -0.64
C ILE A 81 7.97 4.88 0.24
N ALA A 82 7.39 3.75 0.63
CA ALA A 82 8.08 2.76 1.47
C ALA A 82 9.30 2.13 0.77
N GLU A 83 9.19 1.82 -0.52
CA GLU A 83 10.28 1.30 -1.34
C GLU A 83 11.44 2.30 -1.43
N LYS A 84 11.15 3.57 -1.72
CA LYS A 84 12.16 4.63 -1.76
C LYS A 84 12.91 4.70 -0.42
N ARG A 85 12.19 4.73 0.70
CA ARG A 85 12.77 4.74 2.04
C ARG A 85 13.60 3.48 2.33
N TYR A 86 13.17 2.32 1.84
CA TYR A 86 13.92 1.07 1.99
C TYR A 86 15.25 1.11 1.24
N ILE A 87 15.24 1.55 -0.02
CA ILE A 87 16.43 1.69 -0.84
C ILE A 87 17.42 2.68 -0.22
N GLU A 88 16.94 3.83 0.25
CA GLU A 88 17.76 4.84 0.93
C GLU A 88 18.43 4.28 2.19
N ARG A 89 17.69 3.56 3.03
CA ARG A 89 18.25 2.92 4.23
C ARG A 89 19.29 1.85 3.89
N LYS A 90 19.06 1.05 2.86
CA LYS A 90 20.02 0.02 2.42
C LYS A 90 21.34 0.64 1.97
N LYS A 91 21.30 1.80 1.31
CA LYS A 91 22.51 2.54 0.92
C LYS A 91 23.30 3.03 2.14
N ILE A 92 22.62 3.52 3.17
CA ILE A 92 23.27 3.99 4.41
C ILE A 92 23.94 2.84 5.15
N LEU A 93 23.27 1.68 5.24
CA LEU A 93 23.76 0.50 5.98
C LEU A 93 24.83 -0.32 5.23
N ALA A 94 25.02 -0.06 3.94
CA ALA A 94 26.04 -0.71 3.11
C ALA A 94 27.37 0.04 3.10
N ASN A 95 27.42 1.23 3.71
CA ASN A 95 28.64 1.99 4.01
C ASN A 95 29.09 1.71 5.45
#